data_AF-A0A3D8T612-F1
#
_entry.id   AF-A0A3D8T612-F1
#
_cell.length_a   1.000
_cell.length_b   1.000
_cell.length_c   1.000
_cell.angle_alpha   90.00
_cell.angle_beta   90.00
_cell.angle_gamma   90.00
#
_symmetry.space_group_name_H-M   'P 1'
#
loop_
_entity.id
_entity.type
_entity.pdbx_description
1 polymer ?
#
loop_
_entity_poly.entity_id
_entity_poly.type
_entity_poly.pdbx_seq_one_letter_code
_entity_poly.pdbx_strand_id
1 'polypeptide(L)'
;MPVFFGQDISRFARFINKWYGDGPGLIRDDPKKKSVQILYPSNYLPTPNAAQTAVINKFVKGLESAISVKRTGFSLVEQWKKDLPDSKQHADIVPYLEKAGIYPFYHDQYRNSAPFRDEYKAKYGKPAFVHRQLIWQWEIGKSISQELRDESWRRSEVYRNWLLDSVFKPADKNTLTVMILPIEAGKPNYRDADLPPNGLLSGYAALNMSNMLRAPEVTAPVGDIPYHSIVTDREERLPVAVSVIGAPGTDLLLVDLVEKGMVGAGLGTTVKTGSVAF
;
A
#
# COMPACT_ATOMS: atom_id res chain seq x y z
N MET A 1 0.78 -0.83 12.81
CA MET A 1 0.75 0.62 12.59
C MET A 1 -0.69 1.07 12.65
N PRO A 2 -1.03 2.11 13.41
CA PRO A 2 -2.36 2.67 13.32
C PRO A 2 -2.54 3.36 11.96
N VAL A 3 -3.74 3.29 11.41
CA VAL A 3 -4.15 3.99 10.18
C VAL A 3 -5.21 5.00 10.55
N PHE A 4 -5.24 6.15 9.88
CA PHE A 4 -6.32 7.11 10.01
C PHE A 4 -6.83 7.55 8.64
N PHE A 5 -8.07 8.01 8.62
CA PHE A 5 -8.74 8.54 7.44
C PHE A 5 -9.18 9.96 7.73
N GLY A 6 -9.13 10.82 6.72
CA GLY A 6 -9.62 12.18 6.81
C GLY A 6 -10.02 12.68 5.43
N GLN A 7 -10.96 13.62 5.41
CA GLN A 7 -11.44 14.20 4.16
C GLN A 7 -10.50 15.26 3.58
N ASP A 8 -9.64 15.86 4.41
CA ASP A 8 -8.79 17.00 4.06
C ASP A 8 -7.32 16.68 4.38
N ILE A 9 -6.53 16.47 3.32
CA ILE A 9 -5.11 16.07 3.46
C ILE A 9 -4.26 17.15 4.11
N SER A 10 -4.64 18.43 3.98
CA SER A 10 -3.91 19.55 4.58
C SER A 10 -3.89 19.50 6.12
N ARG A 11 -4.78 18.69 6.72
CA ARG A 11 -4.86 18.46 8.17
C ARG A 11 -4.01 17.28 8.65
N PHE A 12 -3.55 16.42 7.75
CA PHE A 12 -2.89 15.16 8.12
C PHE A 12 -1.58 15.42 8.86
N ALA A 13 -0.76 16.38 8.39
CA ALA A 13 0.49 16.73 9.06
C ALA A 13 0.26 17.21 10.49
N ARG A 14 -0.81 17.98 10.75
CA ARG A 14 -1.18 18.42 12.11
C ARG A 14 -1.58 17.24 12.98
N PHE A 15 -2.37 16.32 12.44
CA PHE A 15 -2.83 15.13 13.16
C PHE A 15 -1.65 14.20 13.50
N ILE A 16 -0.79 13.88 12.52
CA ILE A 16 0.43 13.08 12.72
C ILE A 16 1.29 13.68 13.83
N ASN A 17 1.56 15.00 13.76
CA ASN A 17 2.34 15.68 14.78
C ASN A 17 1.74 15.56 16.18
N LYS A 18 0.41 15.60 16.31
CA LYS A 18 -0.26 15.43 17.61
C LYS A 18 -0.32 13.98 18.08
N TRP A 19 -0.38 13.02 17.16
CA TRP A 19 -0.51 11.62 17.50
C TRP A 19 0.83 11.00 17.90
N TYR A 20 1.85 11.15 17.06
CA TYR A 20 3.16 10.54 17.28
C TYR A 20 4.31 11.43 16.78
N GLY A 21 4.08 12.75 16.69
CA GLY A 21 5.07 13.73 16.23
C GLY A 21 6.36 13.76 17.03
N ASP A 22 6.33 13.31 18.29
CA ASP A 22 7.50 13.20 19.18
C ASP A 22 8.13 11.79 19.18
N GLY A 23 7.63 10.89 18.31
CA GLY A 23 8.10 9.51 18.23
C GLY A 23 9.56 9.39 17.75
N PRO A 24 10.32 8.41 18.28
CA PRO A 24 11.67 8.10 17.81
C PRO A 24 11.57 7.45 16.42
N GLY A 25 12.01 8.15 15.38
CA GLY A 25 12.00 7.64 14.00
C GLY A 25 11.33 8.55 12.97
N LEU A 26 10.55 9.55 13.40
CA LEU A 26 9.99 10.52 12.48
C LEU A 26 11.07 11.48 11.96
N ILE A 27 11.22 11.57 10.65
CA ILE A 27 12.13 12.51 9.99
C ILE A 27 11.47 13.90 10.01
N ARG A 28 12.12 14.84 10.67
CA ARG A 28 11.66 16.23 10.84
C ARG A 28 12.49 17.23 10.03
N ASP A 29 13.36 16.72 9.16
CA ASP A 29 14.20 17.55 8.30
C ASP A 29 13.34 18.43 7.39
N ASP A 30 13.84 19.63 7.09
CA ASP A 30 13.17 20.52 6.13
C ASP A 30 13.14 19.84 4.74
N PRO A 31 11.94 19.58 4.16
CA PRO A 31 11.82 18.99 2.83
C PRO A 31 12.61 19.76 1.77
N LYS A 32 12.82 21.07 1.95
CA LYS A 32 13.58 21.92 1.00
C LYS A 32 15.07 21.59 0.96
N LYS A 33 15.60 20.82 1.91
CA LYS A 33 17.01 20.43 1.97
C LYS A 33 17.30 19.08 1.32
N LYS A 34 16.28 18.33 0.89
CA LYS A 34 16.43 17.02 0.24
C LYS A 34 16.00 17.09 -1.22
N SER A 35 16.78 16.48 -2.10
CA SER A 35 16.36 16.16 -3.45
C SER A 35 15.30 15.06 -3.39
N VAL A 36 14.19 15.21 -4.12
CA VAL A 36 13.14 14.18 -4.16
C VAL A 36 13.33 13.34 -5.41
N GLN A 37 13.29 12.02 -5.28
CA GLN A 37 13.25 11.08 -6.40
C GLN A 37 11.86 10.43 -6.44
N ILE A 38 11.16 10.59 -7.58
CA ILE A 38 9.85 9.96 -7.79
C ILE A 38 10.03 8.71 -8.65
N LEU A 39 9.86 7.52 -8.07
CA LEU A 39 9.87 6.26 -8.80
C LEU A 39 8.50 5.95 -9.39
N TYR A 40 8.49 5.64 -10.69
CA TYR A 40 7.31 5.22 -11.43
C TYR A 40 7.46 3.73 -11.83
N PRO A 41 6.87 2.80 -11.07
CA PRO A 41 7.14 1.37 -11.20
C PRO A 41 6.42 0.75 -12.40
N SER A 42 7.19 0.35 -13.40
CA SER A 42 6.74 -0.32 -14.64
C SER A 42 6.00 -1.65 -14.42
N ASN A 43 6.20 -2.27 -13.26
CA ASN A 43 5.49 -3.50 -12.89
C ASN A 43 4.03 -3.29 -12.50
N TYR A 44 3.65 -2.06 -12.13
CA TYR A 44 2.30 -1.71 -11.68
C TYR A 44 1.64 -0.64 -12.56
N LEU A 45 2.46 0.16 -13.26
CA LEU A 45 2.00 1.26 -14.10
C LEU A 45 2.59 1.15 -15.52
N PRO A 46 1.82 1.43 -16.59
CA PRO A 46 0.41 1.84 -16.58
C PRO A 46 -0.53 0.72 -16.10
N THR A 47 -1.68 1.11 -15.56
CA THR A 47 -2.72 0.15 -15.18
C THR A 47 -3.43 -0.39 -16.43
N PRO A 48 -4.08 -1.58 -16.36
CA PRO A 48 -4.90 -2.10 -17.46
C PRO A 48 -6.05 -1.16 -17.88
N ASN A 49 -6.49 -0.26 -16.99
CA ASN A 49 -7.48 0.76 -17.29
C ASN A 49 -6.79 2.05 -17.76
N ALA A 50 -6.87 2.35 -19.05
CA ALA A 50 -6.25 3.55 -19.62
C ALA A 50 -6.75 4.87 -18.99
N ALA A 51 -8.03 4.96 -18.60
CA ALA A 51 -8.58 6.14 -17.96
C ALA A 51 -8.01 6.33 -16.55
N GLN A 52 -7.87 5.24 -15.78
CA GLN A 52 -7.21 5.26 -14.47
C GLN A 52 -5.75 5.72 -14.62
N THR A 53 -5.02 5.17 -15.58
CA THR A 53 -3.64 5.57 -15.91
C THR A 53 -3.54 7.06 -16.24
N ALA A 54 -4.48 7.61 -17.02
CA ALA A 54 -4.49 9.03 -17.37
C ALA A 54 -4.65 9.93 -16.14
N VAL A 55 -5.56 9.57 -15.23
CA VAL A 55 -5.79 10.29 -13.96
C VAL A 55 -4.55 10.23 -13.05
N ILE A 56 -3.96 9.05 -12.87
CA ILE A 56 -2.70 8.89 -12.10
C ILE A 56 -1.59 9.74 -12.73
N ASN A 57 -1.45 9.72 -14.06
CA ASN A 57 -0.43 10.52 -14.74
C ASN A 57 -0.62 12.03 -14.60
N LYS A 58 -1.87 12.49 -14.52
CA LYS A 58 -2.17 13.90 -14.22
C LYS A 58 -1.67 14.28 -12.83
N PHE A 59 -1.93 13.46 -11.81
CA PHE A 59 -1.38 13.67 -10.47
C PHE A 59 0.15 13.70 -10.47
N VAL A 60 0.80 12.70 -11.08
CA VAL A 60 2.27 12.65 -11.09
C VAL A 60 2.86 13.85 -11.83
N LYS A 61 2.24 14.33 -12.93
CA LYS A 61 2.64 15.59 -13.59
C LYS A 61 2.50 16.80 -12.67
N GLY A 62 1.42 16.87 -11.90
CA GLY A 62 1.22 17.90 -10.89
C GLY A 62 2.33 17.90 -9.83
N LEU A 63 2.69 16.71 -9.34
CA LEU A 63 3.79 16.53 -8.39
C LEU A 63 5.14 16.93 -8.99
N GLU A 64 5.44 16.46 -10.21
CA GLU A 64 6.64 16.82 -10.97
C GLU A 64 6.79 18.34 -11.10
N SER A 65 5.71 19.03 -11.45
CA SER A 65 5.68 20.50 -11.56
C SER A 65 5.83 21.21 -10.22
N ALA A 66 5.19 20.69 -9.15
CA ALA A 66 5.19 21.33 -7.84
C ALA A 66 6.57 21.30 -7.16
N ILE A 67 7.42 20.32 -7.47
CA ILE A 67 8.76 20.17 -6.88
C ILE A 67 9.89 20.26 -7.91
N SER A 68 9.59 20.58 -9.17
CA SER A 68 10.55 20.70 -10.27
C SER A 68 11.44 19.46 -10.49
N VAL A 69 10.85 18.27 -10.38
CA VAL A 69 11.51 16.97 -10.57
C VAL A 69 10.81 16.19 -11.67
N LYS A 70 11.52 15.31 -12.37
CA LYS A 70 10.92 14.31 -13.27
C LYS A 70 10.90 12.95 -12.60
N ARG A 71 9.82 12.19 -12.83
CA ARG A 71 9.76 10.79 -12.41
C ARG A 71 10.82 9.97 -13.14
N THR A 72 11.30 8.94 -12.48
CA THR A 72 12.20 7.92 -13.04
C THR A 72 11.43 6.62 -13.22
N GLY A 73 11.46 6.05 -14.42
CA GLY A 73 10.94 4.70 -14.64
C GLY A 73 11.74 3.68 -13.84
N PHE A 74 11.05 2.77 -13.16
CA PHE A 74 11.69 1.77 -12.29
C PHE A 74 11.08 0.39 -12.51
N SER A 75 11.89 -0.66 -12.51
CA SER A 75 11.40 -2.04 -12.55
C SER A 75 11.90 -2.77 -11.31
N LEU A 76 10.98 -3.13 -10.41
CA LEU A 76 11.29 -3.94 -9.23
C LEU A 76 11.83 -5.31 -9.64
N VAL A 77 11.25 -5.91 -10.68
CA VAL A 77 11.66 -7.25 -11.15
C VAL A 77 13.08 -7.23 -11.67
N GLU A 78 13.41 -6.25 -12.54
CA GLU A 78 14.76 -6.16 -13.09
C GLU A 78 15.79 -5.79 -12.02
N GLN A 79 15.43 -4.87 -11.12
CA GLN A 79 16.33 -4.47 -10.03
C GLN A 79 16.57 -5.62 -9.03
N TRP A 80 15.52 -6.38 -8.68
CA TRP A 80 15.65 -7.57 -7.82
C TRP A 80 16.52 -8.65 -8.46
N LYS A 81 16.28 -8.94 -9.74
CA LYS A 81 17.04 -9.93 -10.51
C LYS A 81 18.51 -9.53 -10.68
N LYS A 82 18.79 -8.23 -10.73
CA LYS A 82 20.16 -7.69 -10.77
C LYS A 82 20.86 -7.81 -9.42
N ASP A 83 20.18 -7.44 -8.34
CA ASP A 83 20.79 -7.38 -7.00
C ASP A 83 20.90 -8.75 -6.33
N LEU A 84 20.02 -9.70 -6.68
CA LEU A 84 19.95 -11.06 -6.13
C LEU A 84 20.10 -11.09 -4.60
N PRO A 85 19.20 -10.44 -3.84
CA PRO A 85 19.40 -10.21 -2.41
C PRO A 85 19.33 -11.47 -1.53
N ASP A 86 18.90 -12.62 -2.07
CA ASP A 86 18.88 -13.90 -1.36
C ASP A 86 19.78 -14.94 -2.03
N SER A 87 19.41 -15.41 -3.23
CA SER A 87 20.21 -16.38 -3.99
C SER A 87 19.81 -16.38 -5.47
N LYS A 88 20.63 -17.03 -6.32
CA LYS A 88 20.32 -17.22 -7.75
C LYS A 88 19.04 -18.01 -8.00
N GLN A 89 18.67 -18.91 -7.09
CA GLN A 89 17.42 -19.68 -7.19
C GLN A 89 16.18 -18.81 -6.89
N HIS A 90 16.38 -17.67 -6.24
CA HIS A 90 15.35 -16.72 -5.86
C HIS A 90 15.40 -15.43 -6.72
N ALA A 91 15.86 -15.56 -7.96
CA ALA A 91 15.98 -14.42 -8.89
C ALA A 91 14.64 -13.86 -9.37
N ASP A 92 13.54 -14.63 -9.25
CA ASP A 92 12.19 -14.16 -9.58
C ASP A 92 11.46 -13.72 -8.30
N ILE A 93 11.19 -12.42 -8.20
CA ILE A 93 10.57 -11.79 -7.04
C ILE A 93 9.11 -12.19 -6.85
N VAL A 94 8.37 -12.50 -7.92
CA VAL A 94 6.92 -12.76 -7.85
C VAL A 94 6.62 -14.05 -7.07
N PRO A 95 7.15 -15.22 -7.46
CA PRO A 95 6.98 -16.45 -6.68
C PRO A 95 7.72 -16.39 -5.34
N TYR A 96 8.81 -15.62 -5.25
CA TYR A 96 9.52 -15.43 -3.98
C TYR A 96 8.63 -14.83 -2.89
N LEU A 97 7.81 -13.84 -3.27
CA LEU A 97 6.95 -13.10 -2.35
C LEU A 97 5.51 -13.61 -2.24
N GLU A 98 5.12 -14.64 -3.00
CA GLU A 98 3.74 -15.16 -3.03
C GLU A 98 3.19 -15.46 -1.62
N LYS A 99 4.02 -16.07 -0.78
CA LYS A 99 3.68 -16.46 0.60
C LYS A 99 4.35 -15.59 1.66
N ALA A 100 5.29 -14.74 1.25
CA ALA A 100 6.02 -13.86 2.15
C ALA A 100 5.03 -12.88 2.81
N GLY A 101 5.12 -12.76 4.14
CA GLY A 101 4.21 -11.93 4.94
C GLY A 101 2.85 -12.59 5.25
N ILE A 102 2.11 -13.07 4.24
CA ILE A 102 0.73 -13.58 4.46
C ILE A 102 0.70 -14.92 5.21
N TYR A 103 1.66 -15.81 5.00
CA TYR A 103 1.76 -17.07 5.76
C TYR A 103 2.08 -16.83 7.24
N PRO A 104 3.11 -16.04 7.58
CA PRO A 104 3.34 -15.62 8.96
C PRO A 104 2.10 -14.99 9.59
N PHE A 105 1.41 -14.10 8.86
CA PHE A 105 0.20 -13.46 9.36
C PHE A 105 -0.91 -14.46 9.69
N TYR A 106 -1.26 -15.38 8.79
CA TYR A 106 -2.32 -16.37 9.06
C TYR A 106 -1.94 -17.38 10.13
N HIS A 107 -0.69 -17.86 10.12
CA HIS A 107 -0.17 -18.76 11.15
C HIS A 107 -0.27 -18.12 12.54
N ASP A 108 0.30 -16.92 12.69
CA ASP A 108 0.38 -16.23 13.98
C ASP A 108 -1.01 -15.76 14.41
N GLN A 109 -1.86 -15.28 13.50
CA GLN A 109 -3.24 -14.91 13.79
C GLN A 109 -4.05 -16.10 14.33
N TYR A 110 -3.95 -17.27 13.70
CA TYR A 110 -4.66 -18.46 14.16
C TYR A 110 -4.25 -18.84 15.59
N ARG A 111 -2.95 -18.82 15.90
CA ARG A 111 -2.43 -19.16 17.24
C ARG A 111 -2.77 -18.10 18.29
N ASN A 112 -2.61 -16.82 17.95
CA ASN A 112 -2.90 -15.71 18.86
C ASN A 112 -4.40 -15.58 19.17
N SER A 113 -5.27 -16.12 18.31
CA SER A 113 -6.71 -16.18 18.55
C SER A 113 -7.18 -17.48 19.22
N ALA A 114 -6.28 -18.38 19.61
CA ALA A 114 -6.66 -19.61 20.34
C ALA A 114 -7.38 -19.34 21.66
N PRO A 115 -6.92 -18.41 22.54
CA PRO A 115 -7.61 -18.12 23.80
C PRO A 115 -9.08 -17.75 23.59
N PHE A 116 -9.39 -16.89 22.62
CA PHE A 116 -10.78 -16.54 22.28
C PHE A 116 -11.63 -17.76 21.94
N ARG A 117 -11.13 -18.67 21.09
CA ARG A 117 -11.87 -19.87 20.68
C ARG A 117 -12.09 -20.82 21.85
N ASP A 118 -11.05 -21.03 22.65
CA ASP A 118 -11.05 -21.98 23.75
C ASP A 118 -11.95 -21.50 24.90
N GLU A 119 -11.82 -20.23 25.28
CA GLU A 119 -12.66 -19.60 26.31
C GLU A 119 -14.13 -19.56 25.90
N TYR A 120 -14.43 -19.21 24.65
CA TYR A 120 -15.80 -19.20 24.15
C TYR A 120 -16.42 -20.60 24.19
N LYS A 121 -15.67 -21.62 23.76
CA LYS A 121 -16.13 -23.01 23.80
C LYS A 121 -16.33 -23.49 25.23
N ALA A 122 -15.42 -23.16 26.14
CA ALA A 122 -15.55 -23.51 27.56
C ALA A 122 -16.78 -22.87 28.21
N LYS A 123 -17.05 -21.59 27.90
CA LYS A 123 -18.17 -20.83 28.49
C LYS A 123 -19.53 -21.24 27.94
N TYR A 124 -19.63 -21.53 26.64
CA TYR A 124 -20.92 -21.69 25.96
C TYR A 124 -21.16 -23.09 25.38
N GLY A 125 -20.21 -24.02 25.52
CA GLY A 125 -20.32 -25.40 25.04
C GLY A 125 -20.33 -25.55 23.51
N LYS A 126 -20.07 -24.48 22.75
CA LYS A 126 -20.11 -24.43 21.29
C LYS A 126 -19.06 -23.48 20.72
N PRO A 127 -18.60 -23.62 19.47
CA PRO A 127 -17.72 -22.65 18.85
C PRO A 127 -18.41 -21.29 18.64
N ALA A 128 -17.62 -20.21 18.60
CA ALA A 128 -18.11 -18.88 18.24
C ALA A 128 -18.57 -18.86 16.78
N PHE A 129 -19.59 -18.06 16.48
CA PHE A 129 -19.91 -17.72 15.09
C PHE A 129 -18.78 -16.85 14.53
N VAL A 130 -18.26 -17.24 13.37
CA VAL A 130 -17.15 -16.57 12.70
C VAL A 130 -17.49 -16.44 11.23
N HIS A 131 -17.20 -15.27 10.64
CA HIS A 131 -17.41 -15.05 9.21
C HIS A 131 -16.62 -16.06 8.38
N ARG A 132 -17.23 -16.60 7.31
CA ARG A 132 -16.65 -17.65 6.44
C ARG A 132 -15.23 -17.36 5.95
N GLN A 133 -14.91 -16.08 5.70
CA GLN A 133 -13.56 -15.69 5.27
C GLN A 133 -12.52 -15.97 6.35
N LEU A 134 -12.85 -15.66 7.60
CA LEU A 134 -11.94 -15.86 8.72
C LEU A 134 -11.81 -17.36 9.04
N ILE A 135 -12.87 -18.16 8.85
CA ILE A 135 -12.76 -19.63 8.93
C ILE A 135 -11.75 -20.14 7.89
N TRP A 136 -11.85 -19.70 6.63
CA TRP A 136 -10.89 -20.07 5.59
C TRP A 136 -9.45 -19.66 5.93
N GLN A 137 -9.25 -18.43 6.45
CA GLN A 137 -7.92 -17.97 6.91
C GLN A 137 -7.38 -18.84 8.04
N TRP A 138 -8.24 -19.26 8.98
CA TRP A 138 -7.85 -20.13 10.08
C TRP A 138 -7.48 -21.54 9.61
N GLU A 139 -8.20 -22.11 8.64
CA GLU A 139 -7.83 -23.41 8.07
C GLU A 139 -6.44 -23.36 7.40
N ILE A 140 -6.14 -22.28 6.68
CA ILE A 140 -4.79 -22.06 6.14
C ILE A 140 -3.79 -21.90 7.28
N GLY A 141 -4.04 -20.98 8.21
CA GLY A 141 -3.16 -20.67 9.33
C GLY A 141 -2.81 -21.89 10.18
N LYS A 142 -3.78 -22.76 10.41
CA LYS A 142 -3.62 -24.04 11.11
C LYS A 142 -2.73 -25.03 10.35
N SER A 143 -2.79 -25.05 9.02
CA SER A 143 -2.01 -25.96 8.16
C SER A 143 -0.55 -25.55 7.97
N ILE A 144 -0.21 -24.30 8.27
CA ILE A 144 1.16 -23.77 8.14
C ILE A 144 2.02 -24.31 9.29
N SER A 145 3.14 -24.94 8.96
CA SER A 145 4.12 -25.38 9.96
C SER A 145 4.97 -24.20 10.47
N GLN A 146 5.63 -24.39 11.61
CA GLN A 146 6.52 -23.38 12.17
C GLN A 146 7.68 -23.06 11.20
N GLU A 147 8.26 -24.09 10.57
CA GLU A 147 9.37 -23.95 9.63
C GLU A 147 8.95 -23.14 8.39
N LEU A 148 7.77 -23.41 7.85
CA LEU A 148 7.25 -22.69 6.69
C LEU A 148 6.90 -21.25 7.03
N ARG A 149 6.38 -21.00 8.24
CA ARG A 149 6.16 -19.65 8.76
C ARG A 149 7.49 -18.90 8.88
N ASP A 150 8.51 -19.52 9.47
CA ASP A 150 9.80 -18.87 9.70
C ASP A 150 10.55 -18.61 8.39
N GLU A 151 10.50 -19.51 7.41
CA GLU A 151 11.06 -19.26 6.08
C GLU A 151 10.29 -18.12 5.36
N SER A 152 8.97 -18.12 5.41
CA SER A 152 8.16 -17.06 4.80
C SER A 152 8.41 -15.69 5.45
N TRP A 153 8.67 -15.68 6.76
CA TRP A 153 9.08 -14.49 7.51
C TRP A 153 10.49 -14.04 7.12
N ARG A 154 11.45 -14.96 7.02
CA ARG A 154 12.82 -14.65 6.55
C ARG A 154 12.79 -13.99 5.18
N ARG A 155 12.01 -14.51 4.23
CA ARG A 155 11.83 -13.89 2.89
C ARG A 155 11.25 -12.48 2.97
N SER A 156 10.30 -12.25 3.88
CA SER A 156 9.75 -10.90 4.08
C SER A 156 10.81 -9.92 4.60
N GLU A 157 11.71 -10.36 5.49
CA GLU A 157 12.81 -9.53 5.98
C GLU A 157 13.88 -9.28 4.91
N VAL A 158 14.21 -10.27 4.08
CA VAL A 158 15.13 -10.08 2.95
C VAL A 158 14.57 -9.03 1.99
N TYR A 159 13.29 -9.12 1.65
CA TYR A 159 12.64 -8.14 0.78
C TYR A 159 12.60 -6.74 1.40
N ARG A 160 12.26 -6.64 2.69
CA ARG A 160 12.26 -5.38 3.42
C ARG A 160 13.65 -4.73 3.41
N ASN A 161 14.69 -5.48 3.73
CA ASN A 161 16.06 -4.96 3.75
C ASN A 161 16.51 -4.54 2.36
N TRP A 162 16.24 -5.33 1.33
CA TRP A 162 16.53 -4.95 -0.06
C TRP A 162 15.82 -3.67 -0.50
N LEU A 163 14.54 -3.49 -0.15
CA LEU A 163 13.83 -2.24 -0.43
C LEU A 163 14.50 -1.04 0.25
N LEU A 164 14.94 -1.19 1.50
CA LEU A 164 15.62 -0.12 2.23
C LEU A 164 17.01 0.17 1.65
N ASP A 165 17.80 -0.85 1.33
CA ASP A 165 19.20 -0.70 0.93
C ASP A 165 19.38 -0.32 -0.55
N SER A 166 18.54 -0.89 -1.43
CA SER A 166 18.68 -0.71 -2.88
C SER A 166 17.67 0.26 -3.50
N VAL A 167 16.46 0.39 -2.92
CA VAL A 167 15.37 1.15 -3.55
C VAL A 167 15.16 2.51 -2.88
N PHE A 168 14.78 2.52 -1.61
CA PHE A 168 14.39 3.73 -0.89
C PHE A 168 15.56 4.46 -0.22
N LYS A 169 16.65 3.75 0.09
CA LYS A 169 17.93 4.29 0.60
C LYS A 169 17.76 5.37 1.68
N PRO A 170 17.02 5.13 2.79
CA PRO A 170 16.82 6.14 3.83
C PRO A 170 18.10 6.63 4.49
N ALA A 171 19.20 5.88 4.37
CA ALA A 171 20.52 6.30 4.83
C ALA A 171 21.10 7.47 4.01
N ASP A 172 20.67 7.67 2.77
CA ASP A 172 21.00 8.87 1.99
C ASP A 172 20.23 10.06 2.56
N LYS A 173 20.94 10.92 3.31
CA LYS A 173 20.34 12.10 3.92
C LYS A 173 20.01 13.19 2.91
N ASN A 174 20.53 13.12 1.69
CA ASN A 174 20.34 14.13 0.65
C ASN A 174 19.16 13.82 -0.27
N THR A 175 18.77 12.55 -0.38
CA THR A 175 17.72 12.10 -1.31
C THR A 175 16.53 11.49 -0.57
N LEU A 176 15.34 11.98 -0.85
CA LEU A 176 14.08 11.36 -0.44
C LEU A 176 13.49 10.61 -1.63
N THR A 177 13.51 9.28 -1.58
CA THR A 177 12.89 8.44 -2.60
C THR A 177 11.44 8.13 -2.22
N VAL A 178 10.52 8.37 -3.16
CA VAL A 178 9.12 7.97 -3.06
C VAL A 178 8.73 7.14 -4.27
N MET A 179 7.72 6.26 -4.11
CA MET A 179 7.20 5.45 -5.22
C MET A 179 5.70 5.65 -5.36
N ILE A 180 5.25 5.76 -6.61
CA ILE A 180 3.83 5.90 -6.96
C ILE A 180 3.24 4.53 -7.23
N LEU A 181 2.14 4.19 -6.56
CA LEU A 181 1.43 2.92 -6.71
C LEU A 181 -0.04 3.16 -7.07
N PRO A 182 -0.61 2.40 -8.02
CA PRO A 182 -2.04 2.45 -8.28
C PRO A 182 -2.81 1.79 -7.14
N ILE A 183 -4.01 2.31 -6.86
CA ILE A 183 -4.99 1.63 -6.03
C ILE A 183 -5.98 0.91 -6.93
N GLU A 184 -6.07 -0.42 -6.78
CA GLU A 184 -7.01 -1.26 -7.51
C GLU A 184 -6.93 -1.09 -9.04
N ALA A 185 -7.87 -1.67 -9.75
CA ALA A 185 -7.89 -1.71 -11.22
C ALA A 185 -8.85 -0.69 -11.86
N GLY A 186 -9.34 0.29 -11.09
CA GLY A 186 -10.25 1.33 -11.61
C GLY A 186 -11.54 0.75 -12.18
N LYS A 187 -12.18 -0.18 -11.45
CA LYS A 187 -13.47 -0.79 -11.83
C LYS A 187 -14.46 -0.69 -10.65
N PRO A 188 -15.76 -0.58 -10.92
CA PRO A 188 -16.77 -0.61 -9.86
C PRO A 188 -16.74 -1.95 -9.13
N ASN A 189 -16.95 -1.90 -7.81
CA ASN A 189 -17.13 -3.07 -6.95
C ASN A 189 -18.55 -3.04 -6.39
N TYR A 190 -19.42 -3.89 -6.93
CA TYR A 190 -20.84 -3.92 -6.57
C TYR A 190 -21.09 -4.81 -5.36
N ARG A 191 -21.99 -4.38 -4.46
CA ARG A 191 -22.26 -5.10 -3.19
C ARG A 191 -23.00 -6.42 -3.39
N ASP A 192 -23.71 -6.56 -4.50
CA ASP A 192 -24.49 -7.71 -4.93
C ASP A 192 -23.74 -8.58 -5.96
N ALA A 193 -22.48 -8.27 -6.26
CA ALA A 193 -21.64 -9.13 -7.08
C ALA A 193 -21.34 -10.45 -6.37
N ASP A 194 -21.12 -11.50 -7.17
CA ASP A 194 -20.58 -12.75 -6.66
C ASP A 194 -19.27 -12.48 -5.91
N LEU A 195 -19.10 -13.19 -4.79
CA LEU A 195 -17.92 -13.00 -3.98
C LEU A 195 -16.71 -13.54 -4.73
N PRO A 196 -15.58 -12.80 -4.72
CA PRO A 196 -14.38 -13.31 -5.32
C PRO A 196 -13.94 -14.60 -4.62
N PRO A 197 -13.28 -15.52 -5.33
CA PRO A 197 -12.69 -16.69 -4.70
C PRO A 197 -11.68 -16.24 -3.63
N ASN A 198 -11.57 -17.02 -2.57
CA ASN A 198 -10.58 -16.74 -1.55
C ASN A 198 -9.18 -16.87 -2.15
N GLY A 199 -8.35 -15.86 -1.92
CA GLY A 199 -6.99 -15.78 -2.45
C GLY A 199 -6.02 -15.24 -1.41
N LEU A 200 -4.78 -15.68 -1.51
CA LEU A 200 -3.69 -15.13 -0.71
C LEU A 200 -3.31 -13.75 -1.24
N LEU A 201 -3.05 -12.81 -0.34
CA LEU A 201 -2.47 -11.52 -0.71
C LEU A 201 -0.95 -11.68 -0.82
N SER A 202 -0.43 -11.63 -2.05
CA SER A 202 1.00 -11.71 -2.30
C SER A 202 1.76 -10.52 -1.70
N GLY A 203 2.98 -10.77 -1.19
CA GLY A 203 3.91 -9.72 -0.78
C GLY A 203 4.36 -8.82 -1.94
N TYR A 204 4.22 -9.29 -3.19
CA TYR A 204 4.51 -8.52 -4.39
C TYR A 204 3.37 -7.59 -4.82
N ALA A 205 2.16 -7.75 -4.26
CA ALA A 205 1.06 -6.86 -4.61
C ALA A 205 1.40 -5.40 -4.22
N ALA A 206 1.07 -4.44 -5.09
CA ALA A 206 1.31 -3.02 -4.83
C ALA A 206 0.78 -2.58 -3.46
N LEU A 207 -0.45 -3.01 -3.13
CA LEU A 207 -1.13 -2.74 -1.86
C LEU A 207 -0.45 -3.33 -0.61
N ASN A 208 0.56 -4.18 -0.79
CA ASN A 208 1.24 -4.84 0.33
C ASN A 208 2.68 -4.35 0.50
N MET A 209 3.21 -3.54 -0.41
CA MET A 209 4.61 -3.10 -0.37
C MET A 209 4.94 -2.29 0.90
N SER A 210 4.07 -1.38 1.31
CA SER A 210 4.26 -0.56 2.52
C SER A 210 4.25 -1.38 3.80
N ASN A 211 3.36 -2.37 3.90
CA ASN A 211 3.31 -3.31 5.01
C ASN A 211 4.61 -4.10 5.12
N MET A 212 5.10 -4.63 3.98
CA MET A 212 6.35 -5.38 3.91
C MET A 212 7.57 -4.50 4.23
N LEU A 213 7.58 -3.26 3.73
CA LEU A 213 8.62 -2.27 4.02
C LEU A 213 8.60 -1.76 5.47
N ARG A 214 7.43 -1.86 6.13
CA ARG A 214 7.11 -1.23 7.41
C ARG A 214 7.27 0.29 7.33
N ALA A 215 6.71 0.86 6.29
CA ALA A 215 6.86 2.26 5.93
C ALA A 215 5.51 2.98 5.84
N PRO A 216 5.53 4.33 5.92
CA PRO A 216 4.35 5.13 5.67
C PRO A 216 3.91 5.06 4.20
N GLU A 217 2.59 5.10 4.01
CA GLU A 217 1.92 5.21 2.72
C GLU A 217 0.80 6.25 2.86
N VAL A 218 0.73 7.18 1.92
CA VAL A 218 -0.36 8.16 1.84
C VAL A 218 -1.15 7.88 0.58
N THR A 219 -2.42 7.54 0.76
CA THR A 219 -3.38 7.33 -0.33
C THR A 219 -4.29 8.55 -0.46
N ALA A 220 -4.42 9.09 -1.67
CA ALA A 220 -5.34 10.18 -1.95
C ALA A 220 -6.15 9.92 -3.23
N PRO A 221 -7.45 10.27 -3.25
CA PRO A 221 -8.18 10.41 -4.50
C PRO A 221 -7.51 11.45 -5.40
N VAL A 222 -7.38 11.14 -6.68
CA VAL A 222 -6.67 11.99 -7.66
C VAL A 222 -7.52 12.31 -8.90
N GLY A 223 -8.80 11.99 -8.84
CA GLY A 223 -9.79 12.29 -9.86
C GLY A 223 -10.82 11.17 -9.96
N ASP A 224 -11.67 11.27 -10.97
CA ASP A 224 -12.71 10.28 -11.24
C ASP A 224 -12.64 9.83 -12.71
N ILE A 225 -13.07 8.61 -12.97
CA ILE A 225 -13.28 8.08 -14.33
C ILE A 225 -14.77 7.76 -14.56
N PRO A 226 -15.29 7.93 -15.78
CA PRO A 226 -16.66 7.54 -16.09
C PRO A 226 -16.78 6.00 -16.13
N TYR A 227 -17.93 5.48 -15.72
CA TYR A 227 -18.34 4.09 -15.94
C TYR A 227 -19.86 3.99 -16.08
N HIS A 228 -20.34 3.00 -16.84
CA HIS A 228 -21.78 2.70 -16.86
C HIS A 228 -22.14 1.87 -15.64
N SER A 229 -23.02 2.41 -14.79
CA SER A 229 -23.49 1.75 -13.58
C SER A 229 -24.63 0.78 -13.90
N ILE A 230 -24.50 -0.48 -13.50
CA ILE A 230 -25.57 -1.48 -13.66
C ILE A 230 -26.75 -1.22 -12.70
N VAL A 231 -26.55 -0.41 -11.66
CA VAL A 231 -27.57 -0.12 -10.64
C VAL A 231 -28.44 1.07 -11.06
N THR A 232 -27.83 2.11 -11.61
CA THR A 232 -28.51 3.35 -11.99
C THR A 232 -28.79 3.47 -13.49
N ASP A 233 -28.29 2.51 -14.28
CA ASP A 233 -28.39 2.44 -15.74
C ASP A 233 -27.99 3.74 -16.44
N ARG A 234 -26.94 4.38 -15.95
CA ARG A 234 -26.38 5.60 -16.52
C ARG A 234 -24.88 5.69 -16.27
N GLU A 235 -24.25 6.64 -16.94
CA GLU A 235 -22.88 7.01 -16.64
C GLU A 235 -22.79 7.62 -15.22
N GLU A 236 -21.92 7.05 -14.41
CA GLU A 236 -21.56 7.52 -13.08
C GLU A 236 -20.04 7.75 -12.99
N ARG A 237 -19.58 8.33 -11.89
CA ARG A 237 -18.16 8.64 -11.66
C ARG A 237 -17.57 7.68 -10.63
N LEU A 238 -16.47 7.04 -10.99
CA LEU A 238 -15.70 6.15 -10.11
C LEU A 238 -14.42 6.88 -9.65
N PRO A 239 -14.20 7.06 -8.35
CA PRO A 239 -12.99 7.68 -7.84
C PRO A 239 -11.76 6.82 -8.14
N VAL A 240 -10.70 7.48 -8.58
CA VAL A 240 -9.37 6.91 -8.75
C VAL A 240 -8.49 7.45 -7.64
N ALA A 241 -7.84 6.56 -6.91
CA ALA A 241 -6.86 6.90 -5.90
C ALA A 241 -5.45 6.47 -6.33
N VAL A 242 -4.46 7.14 -5.76
CA VAL A 242 -3.05 6.80 -5.88
C VAL A 242 -2.46 6.68 -4.49
N SER A 243 -1.50 5.78 -4.34
CA SER A 243 -0.67 5.69 -3.14
C SER A 243 0.72 6.21 -3.42
N VAL A 244 1.25 6.96 -2.46
CA VAL A 244 2.67 7.36 -2.42
C VAL A 244 3.29 6.76 -1.17
N ILE A 245 4.28 5.90 -1.39
CA ILE A 245 5.06 5.23 -0.34
C ILE A 245 6.45 5.86 -0.28
N GLY A 246 7.00 5.98 0.92
CA GLY A 246 8.36 6.44 1.18
C GLY A 246 9.07 5.53 2.18
N ALA A 247 10.28 5.88 2.61
CA ALA A 247 10.99 5.12 3.63
C ALA A 247 10.39 5.32 5.04
N PRO A 248 10.66 4.44 6.02
CA PRO A 248 10.24 4.64 7.40
C PRO A 248 10.61 6.04 7.94
N GLY A 249 9.65 6.69 8.61
CA GLY A 249 9.84 8.01 9.19
C GLY A 249 9.55 9.18 8.24
N THR A 250 9.21 8.93 6.98
CA THR A 250 8.93 9.99 5.99
C THR A 250 7.48 10.48 6.00
N ASP A 251 6.69 10.12 7.02
CA ASP A 251 5.23 10.34 7.10
C ASP A 251 4.82 11.79 6.81
N LEU A 252 5.44 12.77 7.48
CA LEU A 252 5.14 14.19 7.28
C LEU A 252 5.54 14.69 5.88
N LEU A 253 6.67 14.19 5.36
CA LEU A 253 7.17 14.54 4.03
C LEU A 253 6.25 13.98 2.94
N LEU A 254 5.76 12.76 3.11
CA LEU A 254 4.82 12.14 2.18
C LEU A 254 3.50 12.90 2.12
N VAL A 255 2.94 13.30 3.26
CA VAL A 255 1.71 14.11 3.29
C VAL A 255 1.88 15.41 2.49
N ASP A 256 2.98 16.14 2.73
CA ASP A 256 3.30 17.37 2.00
C ASP A 256 3.48 17.14 0.49
N LEU A 257 4.16 16.06 0.09
CA LEU A 257 4.32 15.69 -1.32
C LEU A 257 2.99 15.34 -1.98
N VAL A 258 2.13 14.56 -1.33
CA VAL A 258 0.81 14.22 -1.91
C VAL A 258 -0.05 15.47 -2.04
N GLU A 259 -0.09 16.33 -1.03
CA GLU A 259 -0.81 17.61 -1.08
C GLU A 259 -0.32 18.49 -2.25
N LYS A 260 1.01 18.65 -2.39
CA LYS A 260 1.61 19.38 -3.52
C LYS A 260 1.27 18.76 -4.87
N GLY A 261 1.27 17.43 -4.98
CA GLY A 261 0.89 16.72 -6.19
C GLY A 261 -0.57 16.96 -6.58
N MET A 262 -1.47 16.98 -5.60
CA MET A 262 -2.88 17.29 -5.80
C MET A 262 -3.07 18.73 -6.28
N VAL A 263 -2.49 19.70 -5.57
CA VAL A 263 -2.57 21.13 -5.93
C VAL A 263 -1.95 21.39 -7.30
N GLY A 264 -0.78 20.82 -7.60
CA GLY A 264 -0.12 20.93 -8.90
C GLY A 264 -0.93 20.31 -10.05
N ALA A 265 -1.80 19.33 -9.75
CA ALA A 265 -2.73 18.75 -10.71
C ALA A 265 -4.05 19.53 -10.84
N GLY A 266 -4.21 20.63 -10.10
CA GLY A 266 -5.45 21.43 -10.05
C GLY A 266 -6.58 20.72 -9.31
N LEU A 267 -6.28 19.83 -8.36
CA LEU A 267 -7.25 19.14 -7.53
C LEU A 267 -7.42 19.86 -6.19
N GLY A 268 -8.59 19.71 -5.58
CA GLY A 268 -8.81 20.15 -4.20
C GLY A 268 -8.06 19.26 -3.21
N THR A 269 -7.75 19.77 -2.03
CA THR A 269 -7.13 19.00 -0.92
C THR A 269 -8.17 18.35 0.00
N THR A 270 -9.44 18.73 -0.16
CA THR A 270 -10.58 18.20 0.58
C THR A 270 -11.52 17.48 -0.37
N VAL A 271 -11.88 16.24 -0.05
CA VAL A 271 -12.89 15.49 -0.80
C VAL A 271 -14.30 15.96 -0.44
N LYS A 272 -15.21 15.94 -1.42
CA LYS A 272 -16.61 16.28 -1.22
C LYS A 272 -17.44 15.07 -0.79
N THR A 273 -18.65 15.35 -0.30
CA THR A 273 -19.71 14.35 -0.23
C THR A 273 -20.49 14.36 -1.54
N GLY A 274 -21.00 13.19 -1.96
CA GLY A 274 -21.82 13.07 -3.17
C GLY A 274 -21.19 12.21 -4.26
N SER A 275 -21.48 12.53 -5.51
CA SER A 275 -21.19 11.70 -6.69
C SER A 275 -19.82 11.96 -7.34
N VAL A 276 -19.02 12.89 -6.82
CA VAL A 276 -17.70 13.24 -7.35
C VAL A 276 -16.70 13.47 -6.21
N ALA A 277 -15.41 13.22 -6.47
CA ALA A 277 -14.38 13.37 -5.45
C ALA A 277 -14.09 14.83 -5.08
N PHE A 278 -14.14 15.77 -6.04
CA PHE A 278 -13.69 17.17 -5.89
C PHE A 278 -14.66 18.24 -6.39
#